data_AF-A0A0W1IGN4-F1
#
_entry.id   AF-A0A0W1IGN4-F1
#
_cell.length_a   1.000
_cell.length_b   1.000
_cell.length_c   1.000
_cell.angle_alpha   90.00
_cell.angle_beta   90.00
_cell.angle_gamma   90.00
#
_symmetry.space_group_name_H-M   'P 1'
#
loop_
_entity.id
_entity.type
_entity.pdbx_description
1 polymer ?
#
loop_
_entity_poly.entity_id
_entity_poly.type
_entity_poly.pdbx_seq_one_letter_code
_entity_poly.pdbx_strand_id
1 'polypeptide(L)'
;MALAHREKSPLPPGAFRTLWNNLAAFDRNFAGFPGCYETGDASYRDNAGFLHIRGRTGDIINVAGHRLSTGQVEEIVARQNGVAECAVIGAQDSVKGMVPVAFIVARGGFADDAALIQQAIKAVRDELGAIAALKTDHVVD
;
A
#
# COMPACT_ATOMS: atom_id res chain seq x y z
N MET A 1 2.00 -22.46 -5.55
CA MET A 1 0.87 -21.54 -5.33
C MET A 1 1.25 -20.65 -4.15
N ALA A 2 1.34 -19.32 -4.33
CA ALA A 2 1.68 -18.41 -3.23
C ALA A 2 0.48 -18.27 -2.30
N LEU A 3 0.68 -18.40 -1.00
CA LEU A 3 -0.35 -18.30 0.02
C LEU A 3 -0.02 -17.13 0.96
N ALA A 4 -1.03 -16.57 1.61
CA ALA A 4 -0.81 -15.65 2.71
C ALA A 4 0.04 -16.34 3.78
N HIS A 5 1.18 -15.74 4.10
CA HIS A 5 2.11 -16.22 5.12
C HIS A 5 1.48 -16.04 6.50
N ARG A 6 1.65 -17.07 7.32
CA ARG A 6 1.04 -17.19 8.64
C ARG A 6 2.12 -17.62 9.60
N GLU A 7 2.18 -16.95 10.74
CA GLU A 7 3.07 -17.31 11.83
C GLU A 7 2.25 -17.91 12.97
N LYS A 8 2.73 -19.01 13.55
CA LYS A 8 1.99 -19.69 14.62
C LYS A 8 1.98 -18.83 15.87
N SER A 9 0.82 -18.74 16.53
CA SER A 9 0.67 -18.08 17.82
C SER A 9 1.00 -19.07 18.98
N PRO A 10 1.63 -18.62 20.09
CA PRO A 10 2.06 -17.25 20.37
C PRO A 10 3.25 -16.82 19.51
N LEU A 11 3.26 -15.52 19.15
CA LEU A 11 4.39 -14.92 18.45
C LEU A 11 5.67 -14.98 19.31
N PRO A 12 6.87 -15.00 18.67
CA PRO A 12 8.13 -15.10 19.38
C PRO A 12 8.38 -13.89 20.31
N PRO A 13 9.25 -14.06 21.34
CA PRO A 13 9.67 -12.95 22.20
C PRO A 13 10.19 -11.76 21.38
N GLY A 14 9.77 -10.55 21.74
CA GLY A 14 10.10 -9.32 21.01
C GLY A 14 9.06 -8.90 19.98
N ALA A 15 8.05 -9.74 19.68
CA ALA A 15 6.91 -9.33 18.88
C ALA A 15 6.05 -8.26 19.58
N PHE A 16 5.34 -7.49 18.77
CA PHE A 16 4.36 -6.51 19.23
C PHE A 16 3.26 -7.21 20.05
N ARG A 17 2.76 -6.53 21.08
CA ARG A 17 1.75 -7.11 22.01
C ARG A 17 0.34 -6.60 21.79
N THR A 18 0.22 -5.43 21.17
CA THR A 18 -1.04 -4.76 20.87
C THR A 18 -0.78 -3.59 19.91
N LEU A 19 -1.84 -2.92 19.46
CA LEU A 19 -1.78 -1.62 18.82
C LEU A 19 -2.26 -0.55 19.81
N TRP A 20 -1.56 0.58 19.85
CA TRP A 20 -1.89 1.69 20.74
C TRP A 20 -3.34 2.15 20.55
N ASN A 21 -4.14 2.15 21.62
CA ASN A 21 -5.56 2.50 21.63
C ASN A 21 -6.43 1.77 20.58
N ASN A 22 -6.00 0.60 20.09
CA ASN A 22 -6.72 -0.09 19.02
C ASN A 22 -6.60 -1.62 19.11
N LEU A 23 -7.06 -2.17 20.23
CA LEU A 23 -7.06 -3.62 20.46
C LEU A 23 -7.87 -4.37 19.39
N ALA A 24 -9.01 -3.82 18.95
CA ALA A 24 -9.82 -4.44 17.92
C ALA A 24 -9.06 -4.61 16.58
N ALA A 25 -8.22 -3.65 16.19
CA ALA A 25 -7.37 -3.81 15.00
C ALA A 25 -6.24 -4.83 15.23
N PHE A 26 -5.71 -4.94 16.44
CA PHE A 26 -4.74 -5.98 16.78
C PHE A 26 -5.36 -7.38 16.63
N ASP A 27 -6.55 -7.59 17.22
CA ASP A 27 -7.27 -8.86 17.20
C ASP A 27 -7.64 -9.31 15.78
N ARG A 28 -7.97 -8.36 14.89
CA ARG A 28 -8.26 -8.66 13.47
C ARG A 28 -7.12 -9.39 12.77
N ASN A 29 -5.85 -9.21 13.18
CA ASN A 29 -4.71 -9.91 12.55
C ASN A 29 -4.65 -11.41 12.88
N PHE A 30 -5.54 -11.91 13.74
CA PHE A 30 -5.63 -13.32 14.13
C PHE A 30 -6.97 -13.96 13.71
N ALA A 31 -7.86 -13.19 13.07
CA ALA A 31 -9.24 -13.60 12.82
C ALA A 31 -9.38 -14.50 11.59
N GLY A 32 -8.56 -14.32 10.54
CA GLY A 32 -8.66 -15.09 9.31
C GLY A 32 -8.14 -16.52 9.46
N PHE A 33 -7.20 -16.77 10.37
CA PHE A 33 -6.62 -18.09 10.62
C PHE A 33 -6.46 -18.37 12.12
N PRO A 34 -7.41 -19.10 12.74
CA PRO A 34 -7.34 -19.42 14.16
C PRO A 34 -5.99 -20.03 14.57
N GLY A 35 -5.40 -19.48 15.63
CA GLY A 35 -4.09 -19.92 16.14
C GLY A 35 -2.88 -19.39 15.36
N CYS A 36 -3.08 -18.54 14.35
CA CYS A 36 -2.01 -17.92 13.58
C CYS A 36 -2.15 -16.39 13.56
N TYR A 37 -1.01 -15.71 13.44
CA TYR A 37 -0.91 -14.31 13.05
C TYR A 37 -0.79 -14.19 11.53
N GLU A 38 -1.55 -13.27 10.95
CA GLU A 38 -1.49 -12.91 9.53
C GLU A 38 -0.41 -11.84 9.29
N THR A 39 0.67 -12.20 8.60
CA THR A 39 1.76 -11.23 8.35
C THR A 39 1.42 -10.21 7.26
N GLY A 40 0.43 -10.54 6.42
CA GLY A 40 0.04 -9.78 5.23
C GLY A 40 1.02 -9.91 4.07
N ASP A 41 1.92 -10.90 4.10
CA ASP A 41 2.84 -11.21 3.01
C ASP A 41 2.39 -12.47 2.27
N ALA A 42 2.59 -12.52 0.96
CA ALA A 42 2.44 -13.73 0.17
C ALA A 42 3.76 -14.49 0.17
N SER A 43 3.74 -15.79 0.47
CA SER A 43 4.94 -16.62 0.48
C SER A 43 4.71 -18.05 0.00
N TYR A 44 5.81 -18.77 -0.20
CA TYR A 44 5.81 -20.22 -0.35
C TYR A 44 7.11 -20.80 0.25
N ARG A 45 7.08 -22.07 0.64
CA ARG A 45 8.29 -22.82 1.01
C ARG A 45 8.69 -23.72 -0.15
N ASP A 46 9.98 -23.76 -0.44
CA ASP A 46 10.51 -24.72 -1.42
C ASP A 46 10.79 -26.09 -0.79
N ASN A 47 11.21 -27.04 -1.62
CA ASN A 47 11.50 -28.41 -1.19
C ASN A 47 12.70 -28.53 -0.24
N ALA A 48 13.57 -27.51 -0.21
CA ALA A 48 14.70 -27.44 0.71
C ALA A 48 14.32 -26.76 2.04
N GLY A 49 13.06 -26.35 2.20
CA GLY A 49 12.53 -25.75 3.43
C GLY A 49 12.72 -24.23 3.52
N PHE A 50 13.28 -23.58 2.50
CA PHE A 50 13.49 -22.13 2.48
C PHE A 50 12.17 -21.40 2.22
N LEU A 51 11.95 -20.31 2.97
CA LEU A 51 10.79 -19.45 2.82
C LEU A 51 11.07 -18.33 1.82
N HIS A 52 10.24 -18.23 0.79
CA HIS A 52 10.33 -17.21 -0.25
C HIS A 52 9.18 -16.22 -0.13
N ILE A 53 9.49 -14.95 0.09
CA ILE A 53 8.50 -13.86 0.17
C ILE A 53 8.28 -13.27 -1.22
N ARG A 54 7.02 -13.18 -1.65
CA ARG A 54 6.63 -12.76 -3.02
C ARG A 54 6.09 -11.33 -3.08
N GLY A 55 5.65 -10.78 -1.96
CA GLY A 55 5.05 -9.45 -1.91
C GLY A 55 4.02 -9.33 -0.80
N ARG A 56 3.23 -8.26 -0.83
CA ARG A 56 2.14 -7.99 0.11
C ARG A 56 0.82 -8.55 -0.42
N THR A 57 -0.07 -8.96 0.48
CA THR A 57 -1.44 -9.42 0.16
C THR A 57 -2.49 -8.33 0.29
N GLY A 58 -2.10 -7.12 0.69
CA GLY A 58 -3.00 -5.97 0.81
C GLY A 58 -2.34 -4.70 0.28
N ASP A 59 -2.91 -3.55 0.62
CA ASP A 59 -2.66 -2.25 -0.01
C ASP A 59 -1.38 -1.54 0.47
N ILE A 60 -0.34 -2.31 0.78
CA ILE A 60 0.97 -1.80 1.19
C ILE A 60 1.99 -2.07 0.08
N ILE A 61 2.75 -1.05 -0.30
CA ILE A 61 3.88 -1.14 -1.23
C ILE A 61 5.19 -0.74 -0.54
N ASN A 62 6.32 -1.18 -1.08
CA ASN A 62 7.66 -0.85 -0.58
C ASN A 62 8.38 0.09 -1.55
N VAL A 63 8.50 1.37 -1.16
CA VAL A 63 9.17 2.41 -1.96
C VAL A 63 10.52 2.70 -1.33
N ALA A 64 11.61 2.26 -1.96
CA ALA A 64 12.97 2.43 -1.45
C ALA A 64 13.16 1.96 0.01
N GLY A 65 12.48 0.87 0.40
CA GLY A 65 12.51 0.32 1.76
C GLY A 65 11.49 0.94 2.74
N HIS A 66 10.71 1.94 2.31
CA HIS A 66 9.63 2.52 3.11
C HIS A 66 8.31 1.82 2.81
N ARG A 67 7.58 1.42 3.85
CA ARG A 67 6.23 0.85 3.74
C ARG A 67 5.22 1.98 3.58
N LEU A 68 4.55 2.01 2.43
CA LEU A 68 3.52 3.00 2.12
C LEU A 68 2.17 2.32 1.87
N SER A 69 1.11 2.92 2.39
CA SER A 69 -0.27 2.52 2.09
C SER A 69 -0.74 3.19 0.81
N THR A 70 -1.17 2.42 -0.19
CA THR A 70 -1.76 2.98 -1.42
C THR A 70 -3.08 3.67 -1.10
N GLY A 71 -3.89 3.12 -0.20
CA GLY A 71 -5.13 3.76 0.27
C GLY A 71 -4.92 5.12 0.92
N GLN A 72 -3.80 5.34 1.62
CA GLN A 72 -3.46 6.67 2.16
C GLN A 72 -3.12 7.67 1.05
N VAL A 73 -2.44 7.21 -0.01
CA VAL A 73 -2.15 8.04 -1.19
C VAL A 73 -3.45 8.36 -1.94
N GLU A 74 -4.33 7.37 -2.12
CA GLU A 74 -5.67 7.57 -2.71
C GLU A 74 -6.48 8.60 -1.94
N GLU A 75 -6.49 8.54 -0.61
CA GLU A 75 -7.21 9.52 0.22
C GLU A 75 -6.74 10.96 -0.06
N ILE A 76 -5.43 11.17 -0.21
CA ILE A 76 -4.86 12.50 -0.51
C ILE A 76 -5.23 12.95 -1.93
N VAL A 77 -5.15 12.05 -2.91
CA VAL A 77 -5.48 12.35 -4.31
C VAL A 77 -6.98 12.63 -4.46
N ALA A 78 -7.85 11.82 -3.84
CA ALA A 78 -9.30 11.98 -3.88
C ALA A 78 -9.80 13.29 -3.25
N ARG A 79 -9.02 13.89 -2.33
CA ARG A 79 -9.32 15.22 -1.75
C ARG A 79 -9.07 16.38 -2.71
N GLN A 80 -8.35 16.17 -3.81
CA GLN A 80 -7.99 17.25 -4.72
C GLN A 80 -9.21 17.72 -5.54
N ASN A 81 -9.36 19.04 -5.67
CA ASN A 81 -10.40 19.62 -6.52
C ASN A 81 -10.23 19.14 -7.97
N GLY A 82 -11.32 18.73 -8.61
CA GLY A 82 -11.29 18.18 -9.97
C GLY A 82 -11.15 16.65 -10.02
N VAL A 83 -10.84 15.97 -8.91
CA VAL A 83 -10.89 14.49 -8.86
C VAL A 83 -12.32 14.04 -8.58
N ALA A 84 -12.81 13.08 -9.38
CA ALA A 84 -14.03 12.34 -9.12
C ALA A 84 -13.72 11.07 -8.31
N GLU A 85 -12.79 10.26 -8.82
CA GLU A 85 -12.31 9.02 -8.21
C GLU A 85 -10.83 8.82 -8.55
N CYS A 86 -10.14 7.97 -7.79
CA CYS A 86 -8.78 7.56 -8.12
C CYS A 86 -8.45 6.18 -7.57
N ALA A 87 -7.45 5.54 -8.16
CA ALA A 87 -6.84 4.32 -7.64
C ALA A 87 -5.31 4.44 -7.68
N VAL A 88 -4.62 3.91 -6.66
CA VAL A 88 -3.16 3.92 -6.58
C VAL A 88 -2.63 2.50 -6.51
N ILE A 89 -1.68 2.20 -7.39
CA ILE A 89 -0.99 0.90 -7.41
C ILE A 89 0.52 1.08 -7.23
N GLY A 90 1.20 0.01 -6.83
CA GLY A 90 2.67 -0.04 -6.91
C GLY A 90 3.13 -0.51 -8.28
N ALA A 91 3.90 0.33 -8.98
CA ALA A 91 4.59 -0.04 -10.21
C ALA A 91 6.05 -0.38 -9.93
N GLN A 92 6.62 -1.33 -10.67
CA GLN A 92 8.02 -1.72 -10.55
C GLN A 92 8.93 -0.54 -10.93
N ASP A 93 9.93 -0.26 -10.11
CA ASP A 93 10.96 0.76 -10.36
C ASP A 93 12.35 0.11 -10.21
N SER A 94 13.25 0.39 -11.14
CA SER A 94 14.58 -0.23 -11.20
C SER A 94 15.50 0.15 -10.04
N VAL A 95 15.24 1.29 -9.40
CA VAL A 95 16.06 1.81 -8.31
C VAL A 95 15.35 1.66 -6.97
N LYS A 96 14.05 1.98 -6.92
CA LYS A 96 13.27 2.03 -5.67
C LYS A 96 12.56 0.73 -5.34
N GLY A 97 12.62 -0.27 -6.22
CA GLY A 97 11.81 -1.49 -6.12
C GLY A 97 10.38 -1.23 -6.59
N MET A 98 9.64 -0.39 -5.88
CA MET A 98 8.33 0.10 -6.32
C MET A 98 8.20 1.62 -6.20
N VAL A 99 7.26 2.19 -6.94
CA VAL A 99 6.77 3.56 -6.82
C VAL A 99 5.24 3.57 -6.91
N PRO A 100 4.54 4.46 -6.19
CA PRO A 100 3.10 4.59 -6.35
C PRO A 100 2.78 5.27 -7.68
N VAL A 101 1.76 4.75 -8.35
CA VAL A 101 1.16 5.30 -9.57
C VAL A 101 -0.32 5.52 -9.35
N ALA A 102 -0.79 6.74 -9.55
CA ALA A 102 -2.20 7.11 -9.44
C ALA A 102 -2.87 7.14 -10.82
N PHE A 103 -4.02 6.50 -10.92
CA PHE A 103 -5.00 6.67 -12.00
C PHE A 103 -6.11 7.58 -11.48
N ILE A 104 -6.42 8.63 -12.21
CA ILE A 104 -7.34 9.68 -11.76
C ILE A 104 -8.49 9.80 -12.74
N VAL A 105 -9.73 9.75 -12.25
CA VAL A 105 -10.93 10.10 -13.01
C VAL A 105 -11.21 11.58 -12.74
N ALA A 106 -11.19 12.40 -13.78
CA ALA A 106 -11.51 13.82 -13.66
C ALA A 106 -13.02 14.02 -13.48
N ARG A 107 -13.40 15.02 -12.68
CA ARG A 107 -14.80 15.45 -12.59
C ARG A 107 -15.20 16.13 -13.90
N GLY A 108 -16.40 15.84 -14.40
CA GLY A 108 -16.92 16.44 -15.62
C GLY A 108 -16.79 17.97 -15.64
N GLY A 109 -16.22 18.50 -16.73
CA GLY A 109 -15.98 19.93 -16.91
C GLY A 109 -14.65 20.44 -16.33
N PHE A 110 -13.83 19.59 -15.74
CA PHE A 110 -12.44 19.93 -15.41
C PHE A 110 -11.60 19.92 -16.71
N ALA A 111 -10.91 21.02 -17.01
CA ALA A 111 -10.38 21.27 -18.35
C ALA A 111 -8.88 20.95 -18.52
N ASP A 112 -8.16 20.66 -17.44
CA ASP A 112 -6.69 20.54 -17.47
C ASP A 112 -6.18 19.36 -16.64
N ASP A 113 -6.03 18.22 -17.31
CA ASP A 113 -5.49 16.98 -16.74
C ASP A 113 -4.06 17.16 -16.22
N ALA A 114 -3.23 17.98 -16.90
CA ALA A 114 -1.85 18.20 -16.49
C ALA A 114 -1.81 18.97 -15.17
N ALA A 115 -2.68 19.98 -15.00
CA ALA A 115 -2.82 20.69 -13.73
C ALA A 115 -3.31 19.75 -12.61
N LEU A 116 -4.28 18.87 -12.90
CA LEU A 116 -4.79 17.89 -11.93
C LEU A 116 -3.67 16.95 -11.44
N ILE A 117 -2.86 16.44 -12.38
CA ILE A 117 -1.71 15.59 -12.11
C ILE A 117 -0.69 16.31 -11.22
N GLN A 118 -0.31 17.54 -11.56
CA GLN A 118 0.68 18.29 -10.77
C GLN A 118 0.16 18.62 -9.37
N GLN A 119 -1.13 18.94 -9.26
CA GLN A 119 -1.79 19.16 -7.97
C GLN A 119 -1.74 17.90 -7.10
N ALA A 120 -2.09 16.73 -7.65
CA ALA A 120 -2.04 15.45 -6.95
C ALA A 120 -0.62 15.10 -6.46
N ILE A 121 0.38 15.23 -7.33
CA ILE A 121 1.80 15.00 -6.98
C ILE A 121 2.23 15.92 -5.84
N LYS A 122 1.89 17.21 -5.94
CA LYS A 122 2.24 18.19 -4.92
C LYS A 122 1.58 17.87 -3.58
N ALA A 123 0.29 17.56 -3.56
CA ALA A 123 -0.44 17.23 -2.35
C ALA A 123 0.15 16.01 -1.62
N VAL A 124 0.44 14.93 -2.36
CA VAL A 124 1.06 13.73 -1.79
C VAL A 124 2.45 14.04 -1.23
N ARG A 125 3.25 14.85 -1.93
CA ARG A 125 4.56 15.29 -1.44
C ARG A 125 4.45 16.12 -0.15
N ASP A 126 3.48 17.01 -0.07
CA ASP A 126 3.32 17.92 1.07
C ASP A 126 2.81 17.17 2.31
N GLU A 127 1.90 16.20 2.14
CA GLU A 127 1.29 15.46 3.26
C GLU A 127 2.09 14.23 3.71
N LEU A 128 2.63 13.42 2.78
CA LEU A 128 3.41 12.20 3.11
C LEU A 128 4.91 12.40 3.05
N GLY A 129 5.38 13.46 2.40
CA GLY A 129 6.78 13.75 2.20
C GLY A 129 7.33 13.24 0.87
N ALA A 130 8.54 13.70 0.55
CA ALA A 130 9.21 13.46 -0.73
C ALA A 130 9.48 11.97 -1.03
N ILE A 131 9.46 11.11 -0.01
CA ILE A 131 9.73 9.67 -0.16
C ILE A 131 8.62 8.94 -0.89
N ALA A 132 7.38 9.42 -0.80
CA ALA A 132 6.25 8.80 -1.50
C ALA A 132 6.44 8.81 -3.01
N ALA A 133 7.05 9.86 -3.56
CA ALA A 133 7.50 9.93 -4.94
C ALA A 133 6.44 9.46 -5.96
N LEU A 134 5.20 9.93 -5.79
CA LEU A 134 4.09 9.64 -6.69
C LEU A 134 4.49 9.98 -8.14
N LYS A 135 4.50 8.96 -9.00
CA LYS A 135 4.59 9.14 -10.44
C LYS A 135 3.18 9.03 -10.98
N THR A 136 2.73 9.99 -11.78
CA THR A 136 1.36 9.93 -12.30
C THR A 136 1.42 9.50 -13.74
N ASP A 137 0.72 8.42 -14.03
CA ASP A 137 0.48 7.93 -15.37
C ASP A 137 -1.04 7.72 -15.48
N HIS A 138 -1.67 8.61 -16.25
CA HIS A 138 -3.04 8.57 -16.80
C HIS A 138 -4.18 9.20 -15.97
N VAL A 139 -4.77 10.25 -16.54
CA VAL A 139 -6.19 10.57 -16.34
C VAL A 139 -6.99 9.62 -17.24
N VAL A 140 -8.05 9.03 -16.72
CA VAL A 140 -8.88 8.05 -17.40
C VAL A 140 -10.33 8.54 -17.51
N ASP A 141 -10.93 8.36 -18.69
CA ASP A 141 -12.32 8.72 -19.02
C ASP A 141 -13.31 7.60 -18.70
#